data_AF-A0AAV8X899-F1
#
_entry.id   AF-A0AAV8X899-F1
#
_cell.length_a   1.000
_cell.length_b   1.000
_cell.length_c   1.000
_cell.angle_alpha   90.00
_cell.angle_beta   90.00
_cell.angle_gamma   90.00
#
_symmetry.space_group_name_H-M   'P 1'
#
loop_
_entity.id
_entity.type
_entity.pdbx_description
1 polymer ?
#
loop_
_entity_poly.entity_id
_entity_poly.type
_entity_poly.pdbx_seq_one_letter_code
_entity_poly.pdbx_strand_id
1 'polypeptide(L)' 'MMILALYEDNDDNNDIELDSHGSVIRHLLSQVKIGMDLTKVVLPTFILERRSLLEMYADYFAHPDMFIK' A
#
# COMPACT_ATOMS: atom_id res chain seq x y z
N MET A 1 -21.22 -10.93 12.04
CA MET A 1 -20.42 -10.58 13.23
C MET A 1 -18.97 -11.07 13.15
N MET A 2 -18.68 -12.25 12.59
CA MET A 2 -17.31 -12.80 12.54
C MET A 2 -16.35 -12.14 11.53
N ILE A 3 -16.86 -11.41 10.53
CA ILE A 3 -16.01 -10.73 9.51
C ILE A 3 -15.48 -9.37 9.99
N LEU A 4 -16.23 -8.64 10.84
CA LEU A 4 -15.80 -7.35 11.38
C LEU A 4 -14.67 -7.48 12.41
N ALA A 5 -14.66 -8.56 13.20
CA ALA A 5 -13.65 -8.80 14.23
C ALA A 5 -12.23 -9.04 13.68
N LEU A 6 -12.07 -9.36 12.38
CA LEU A 6 -10.75 -9.50 11.75
C LEU A 6 -10.16 -8.17 11.24
N TYR A 7 -10.98 -7.11 11.20
CA TYR A 7 -10.56 -5.80 10.69
C TYR A 7 -10.14 -4.81 11.80
N GLU A 8 -10.59 -5.01 13.05
CA GLU A 8 -10.33 -4.06 14.15
C GLU A 8 -8.95 -4.20 14.82
N ASP A 9 -8.19 -5.26 14.52
CA ASP A 9 -6.93 -5.58 15.24
C ASP A 9 -5.64 -5.05 14.57
N ASN A 10 -5.74 -4.24 13.51
CA ASN A 10 -4.57 -3.84 12.72
C ASN A 10 -4.19 -2.35 12.80
N ASP A 11 -4.89 -1.48 13.54
CA ASP A 11 -4.65 -0.03 13.47
C ASP A 11 -3.70 0.51 14.55
N ASP A 12 -3.81 0.03 15.80
CA ASP A 12 -3.08 0.59 16.96
C ASP A 12 -1.56 0.31 16.99
N ASN A 13 -1.05 -0.60 16.16
CA ASN A 13 0.40 -0.89 16.08
C ASN A 13 1.15 -0.01 15.07
N ASN A 14 0.46 0.70 14.17
CA ASN A 14 1.11 1.44 13.08
C ASN A 14 1.73 2.76 13.53
N ASP A 15 1.17 3.41 14.56
CA ASP A 15 1.58 4.76 14.97
C ASP A 15 2.99 4.78 15.58
N ILE A 16 3.39 3.73 16.31
CA ILE A 16 4.76 3.59 16.87
C ILE A 16 5.75 3.20 15.77
N GLU A 17 5.30 2.49 14.74
CA GLU A 17 6.13 2.07 13.60
C GLU A 17 6.45 3.24 12.67
N LEU A 18 5.55 4.22 12.54
CA LEU A 18 5.68 5.34 11.61
C LEU A 18 6.95 6.19 11.84
N ASP A 19 7.32 6.41 13.11
CA ASP A 19 8.51 7.18 13.49
C ASP A 19 9.82 6.44 13.13
N SER A 20 9.81 5.11 13.24
CA SER A 20 10.92 4.24 12.80
C SER A 20 11.04 4.24 11.28
N HIS A 21 9.90 4.10 10.59
CA HIS A 21 9.80 4.07 9.12
C HIS A 21 10.14 5.41 8.47
N GLY A 22 10.00 6.53 9.18
CA GLY A 22 10.33 7.87 8.69
C GLY A 22 11.79 8.01 8.23
N SER A 23 12.73 7.33 8.89
CA SER A 23 14.14 7.32 8.49
C SER A 23 14.38 6.57 7.16
N VAL A 24 13.68 5.45 6.97
CA VAL A 24 13.75 4.60 5.77
C VAL A 24 13.11 5.33 4.58
N ILE A 25 11.98 6.01 4.79
CA ILE A 25 11.32 6.81 3.76
C ILE A 25 12.22 7.94 3.30
N ARG A 26 12.85 8.68 4.22
CA ARG A 26 13.83 9.73 3.89
C ARG A 26 15.02 9.19 3.12
N HIS A 27 15.53 8.01 3.50
CA HIS A 27 16.59 7.34 2.75
C HIS A 27 16.14 6.98 1.33
N LEU A 28 14.94 6.39 1.16
CA LEU A 28 14.38 6.05 -0.15
C LEU A 28 14.26 7.27 -1.05
N LEU A 29 13.68 8.36 -0.54
CA LEU A 29 13.51 9.61 -1.28
C LEU A 29 14.87 10.22 -1.69
N SER A 30 15.90 10.08 -0.86
CA SER A 30 17.25 10.54 -1.22
C SER A 30 17.90 9.76 -2.37
N GLN A 31 17.51 8.49 -2.57
CA GLN A 31 17.99 7.67 -3.69
C GLN A 31 17.23 7.98 -4.99
N VAL A 32 16.00 8.50 -4.89
CA VAL A 32 15.15 8.77 -6.04
C VAL A 32 15.55 10.08 -6.73
N LYS A 33 15.98 9.97 -7.99
CA LYS A 33 16.27 11.12 -8.85
C LYS A 33 15.15 11.35 -9.85
N ILE A 34 14.96 12.60 -10.26
CA ILE A 34 14.03 12.97 -11.34
C ILE A 34 14.46 12.25 -12.63
N GLY A 35 13.53 11.55 -13.27
CA GLY A 35 13.79 10.75 -14.47
C GLY A 35 14.23 9.31 -14.20
N MET A 36 14.23 8.86 -12.94
CA MET A 36 14.57 7.48 -12.59
C MET A 36 13.40 6.53 -12.80
N ASP A 37 13.70 5.34 -13.34
CA ASP A 37 12.77 4.22 -13.42
C ASP A 37 12.62 3.55 -12.05
N LEU A 38 11.44 3.73 -11.43
CA LEU A 38 11.14 3.23 -10.10
C LEU A 38 11.02 1.71 -10.04
N THR A 39 10.86 1.00 -11.16
CA THR A 39 10.79 -0.48 -11.15
C THR A 39 12.14 -1.13 -10.84
N LYS A 40 13.23 -0.34 -10.90
CA LYS A 40 14.60 -0.80 -10.56
C LYS A 40 14.98 -0.50 -9.11
N VAL A 41 14.14 0.23 -8.39
CA VAL A 41 14.35 0.53 -6.97
C VAL A 41 13.65 -0.51 -6.13
N VAL A 42 14.37 -1.05 -5.16
CA VAL A 42 13.77 -1.95 -4.17
C VAL A 42 12.95 -1.10 -3.20
N LEU A 43 11.63 -1.25 -3.26
CA LEU A 43 10.70 -0.64 -2.32
C LEU A 43 10.68 -1.44 -1.01
N PRO A 44 10.61 -0.78 0.15
CA PRO A 44 10.46 -1.47 1.43
C PRO A 44 9.16 -2.27 1.50
N THR A 45 9.16 -3.41 2.18
CA THR A 45 7.99 -4.27 2.27
C THR A 45 6.84 -3.66 3.08
N PHE A 46 7.13 -2.73 4.00
CA PHE A 46 6.09 -2.10 4.84
C PHE A 46 5.15 -1.17 4.06
N ILE A 47 5.54 -0.69 2.88
CA ILE A 47 4.64 0.11 2.01
C ILE A 47 3.86 -0.76 1.01
N LEU A 48 4.14 -2.06 0.96
CA LEU A 48 3.50 -2.96 0.01
C LEU A 48 2.17 -3.46 0.57
N GLU A 49 1.13 -3.29 -0.23
CA GLU A 49 -0.17 -3.90 0.02
C GLU A 49 -0.07 -5.44 -0.06
N ARG A 50 -0.88 -6.14 0.75
CA ARG A 50 -0.86 -7.62 0.79
C ARG A 50 -1.52 -8.27 -0.43
N ARG A 51 -2.27 -7.48 -1.20
CA ARG A 51 -2.99 -7.89 -2.42
C ARG A 51 -2.12 -7.67 -3.65
N SER A 52 -2.21 -8.58 -4.61
CA SER A 52 -1.56 -8.41 -5.91
C SER A 52 -2.15 -7.23 -6.68
N LEU A 53 -1.39 -6.68 -7.63
CA LEU A 53 -1.87 -5.59 -8.49
C LEU A 53 -3.14 -5.96 -9.25
N LEU A 54 -3.29 -7.22 -9.65
CA LEU A 54 -4.49 -7.67 -10.38
C LEU A 54 -5.72 -7.72 -9.47
N GLU A 55 -5.57 -8.18 -8.23
CA GLU A 55 -6.66 -8.15 -7.25
C GLU A 55 -7.06 -6.72 -6.93
N MET A 56 -6.09 -5.81 -6.77
CA MET A 56 -6.36 -4.38 -6.61
C MET A 56 -7.04 -3.78 -7.85
N TYR A 57 -6.66 -4.22 -9.05
CA TYR A 57 -7.29 -3.79 -10.29
C TYR A 57 -8.73 -4.32 -10.43
N ALA A 58 -9.01 -5.50 -9.88
CA ALA A 58 -10.34 -6.08 -9.89
C ALA A 58 -11.36 -5.24 -9.08
N ASP A 59 -10.92 -4.52 -8.05
CA ASP A 59 -11.77 -3.62 -7.26
C ASP A 59 -12.44 -2.54 -8.14
N TYR A 60 -11.80 -2.11 -9.24
CA TYR A 60 -12.38 -1.14 -10.17
C TYR A 60 -13.60 -1.68 -10.94
N PHE A 61 -13.79 -3.00 -10.98
CA PHE A 61 -14.95 -3.65 -11.61
C PHE A 61 -16.04 -4.05 -10.60
N ALA A 62 -15.91 -3.68 -9.33
CA ALA A 62 -16.88 -4.05 -8.28
C ALA A 62 -18.28 -3.44 -8.50
N HIS A 63 -18.40 -2.42 -9.35
CA HIS A 63 -19.65 -1.72 -9.66
C HIS A 63 -19.96 -1.80 -11.16
N PRO A 64 -20.43 -2.97 -11.66
CA PRO A 64 -20.72 -3.18 -13.07
C PRO A 64 -21.82 -2.24 -13.59
N ASP A 65 -22.69 -1.73 -12.70
CA ASP A 65 -23.74 -0.76 -12.99
C ASP A 65 -23.19 0.58 -13.53
N MET A 66 -21.97 0.97 -13.13
CA MET A 66 -21.31 2.17 -13.66
C MET A 66 -20.78 2.01 -15.09
N PHE A 67 -20.65 0.78 -15.59
CA PHE A 67 -20.14 0.50 -16.94
C PHE A 67 -21.25 0.47 -18.00
N ILE A 68 -22.51 0.35 -17.59
CA ILE A 68 -23.64 0.24 -18.51
C ILE A 68 -24.22 1.63 -18.73
N LYS A 69 -24.05 2.14 -19.96
CA LYS A 69 -24.73 3.30 -20.50
C LYS A 69 -25.42 2.94 -21.80
#